data_AF-A0A6A4HEU7-F1
#
_entry.id   AF-A0A6A4HEU7-F1
#
_cell.length_a   1.000
_cell.length_b   1.000
_cell.length_c   1.000
_cell.angle_alpha   90.00
_cell.angle_beta   90.00
_cell.angle_gamma   90.00
#
_symmetry.space_group_name_H-M   'P 1'
#
loop_
_entity.id
_entity.type
_entity.pdbx_description
1 polymer ?
#
loop_
_entity_poly.entity_id
_entity_poly.type
_entity_poly.pdbx_seq_one_letter_code
_entity_poly.pdbx_strand_id
1 'polypeptide(L)'
;MNWNVVFIKQVADVYDVWIGWAPASNNGNTGTGDAGSCCAEMDIWEANSISAAVTPHSCTVTQQTSCSASGATCSSANSTAGACDQAGQCDFNSYRLGDTSFYGPGLTVDNQTTGTLMGIRRLYVQNGVVIQNSMTNIPGITATNEITTAFCQQQKTAFGDTDTFDQKGGLAAMGNAFADGMVLVLSLWDDYAVNMLWLDSDYPTTGTAPGDKRGTCATSSGVPKTVEAQSPNAQVIYSNIRVGPLGSTTGSQPGGTPSGTPSGTPTDTPTGSAPGATQSVYGQW
;
A
#
# COMPACT_ATOMS: atom_id res chain seq x y z
N MET A 1 -4.94 -4.99 -4.60
CA MET A 1 -4.85 -6.38 -4.06
C MET A 1 -6.21 -7.11 -4.06
N ASN A 2 -6.23 -8.44 -3.90
CA ASN A 2 -7.46 -9.23 -3.72
C ASN A 2 -7.64 -9.62 -2.25
N TRP A 3 -8.52 -8.91 -1.54
CA TRP A 3 -8.93 -9.27 -0.19
C TRP A 3 -10.13 -10.24 -0.27
N ASN A 4 -10.01 -11.41 0.36
CA ASN A 4 -11.12 -12.35 0.48
C ASN A 4 -12.07 -11.84 1.58
N VAL A 5 -13.30 -11.45 1.21
CA VAL A 5 -14.26 -10.82 2.11
C VAL A 5 -15.54 -11.65 2.19
N VAL A 6 -15.92 -12.05 3.40
CA VAL A 6 -17.11 -12.91 3.64
C VAL A 6 -18.44 -12.13 3.55
N PHE A 7 -18.43 -10.81 3.74
CA PHE A 7 -19.63 -9.96 3.61
C PHE A 7 -19.35 -8.71 2.79
N ILE A 8 -20.07 -8.53 1.68
CA ILE A 8 -19.93 -7.38 0.78
C ILE A 8 -21.26 -6.61 0.77
N LYS A 9 -21.22 -5.31 1.10
CA LYS A 9 -22.42 -4.47 1.26
C LYS A 9 -23.49 -5.11 2.17
N GLN A 10 -23.05 -5.69 3.29
CA GLN A 10 -23.90 -6.39 4.28
C GLN A 10 -24.56 -7.68 3.76
N VAL A 11 -24.21 -8.14 2.56
CA VAL A 11 -24.66 -9.43 2.00
C VAL A 11 -23.54 -10.44 2.17
N ALA A 12 -23.86 -11.60 2.72
CA ALA A 12 -22.89 -12.68 2.88
C ALA A 12 -22.50 -13.22 1.51
N ASP A 13 -21.20 -13.34 1.23
CA ASP A 13 -20.63 -13.92 0.02
C ASP A 13 -20.67 -15.46 0.06
N VAL A 14 -21.82 -15.98 0.50
CA VAL A 14 -22.18 -17.39 0.64
C VAL A 14 -23.62 -17.64 0.17
N TYR A 15 -24.25 -16.68 -0.51
CA TYR A 15 -25.68 -16.69 -0.83
C TYR A 15 -26.05 -17.60 -2.02
N ASP A 16 -25.87 -18.91 -1.85
CA ASP A 16 -26.91 -19.94 -1.92
C ASP A 16 -26.24 -21.26 -1.52
N VAL A 17 -26.92 -22.12 -0.76
CA VAL A 17 -26.33 -23.29 -0.05
C VAL A 17 -25.90 -24.41 -1.01
N TRP A 18 -25.73 -24.11 -2.30
CA TRP A 18 -25.36 -25.06 -3.33
C TRP A 18 -24.29 -24.63 -4.34
N ILE A 19 -23.90 -23.34 -4.51
CA ILE A 19 -22.81 -22.95 -5.42
C ILE A 19 -22.22 -21.59 -4.97
N GLY A 20 -20.91 -21.48 -4.75
CA GLY A 20 -20.20 -20.18 -4.80
C GLY A 20 -18.97 -20.03 -3.91
N TRP A 21 -18.95 -20.58 -2.69
CA TRP A 21 -17.77 -20.49 -1.82
C TRP A 21 -16.79 -21.64 -2.08
N ALA A 22 -15.58 -21.30 -2.53
CA ALA A 22 -14.47 -22.22 -2.70
C ALA A 22 -13.46 -22.06 -1.54
N PRO A 23 -13.37 -23.02 -0.60
CA PRO A 23 -12.36 -22.99 0.45
C PRO A 23 -10.95 -22.99 -0.15
N ALA A 24 -10.03 -22.24 0.45
CA ALA A 24 -8.64 -22.27 0.06
C ALA A 24 -8.02 -23.64 0.42
N SER A 25 -7.24 -24.22 -0.49
CA SER A 25 -6.57 -25.51 -0.25
C SER A 25 -5.38 -25.40 0.70
N ASN A 26 -4.85 -24.18 0.88
CA ASN A 26 -3.62 -23.90 1.62
C ASN A 26 -3.84 -23.12 2.92
N ASN A 27 -5.05 -22.64 3.21
CA ASN A 27 -5.38 -21.93 4.45
C ASN A 27 -6.75 -22.39 4.96
N GLY A 28 -6.80 -22.88 6.21
CA GLY A 28 -8.03 -23.44 6.79
C GLY A 28 -9.13 -22.43 7.12
N ASN A 29 -8.84 -21.13 7.04
CA ASN A 29 -9.73 -20.04 7.45
C ASN A 29 -10.10 -19.10 6.29
N THR A 30 -9.69 -19.39 5.06
CA THR A 30 -9.96 -18.54 3.91
C THR A 30 -10.62 -19.31 2.77
N GLY A 31 -11.15 -18.55 1.81
CA GLY A 31 -11.78 -19.04 0.60
C GLY A 31 -12.21 -17.86 -0.26
N THR A 32 -12.81 -18.16 -1.39
CA THR A 32 -13.24 -17.14 -2.36
C THR A 32 -14.69 -17.41 -2.74
N GLY A 33 -15.52 -16.37 -2.71
CA GLY A 33 -16.90 -16.41 -3.20
C GLY A 33 -17.04 -15.84 -4.61
N ASP A 34 -18.28 -15.68 -5.05
CA ASP A 34 -18.62 -15.21 -6.40
C ASP A 34 -18.72 -13.69 -6.51
N ALA A 35 -18.63 -12.97 -5.38
CA ALA A 35 -18.62 -11.52 -5.33
C ALA A 35 -17.27 -10.95 -4.88
N GLY A 36 -17.05 -9.68 -5.19
CA GLY A 36 -15.87 -8.94 -4.75
C GLY A 36 -16.22 -7.51 -4.37
N SER A 37 -15.31 -6.85 -3.66
CA SER A 37 -15.39 -5.44 -3.31
C SER A 37 -14.21 -4.71 -3.92
N CYS A 38 -14.50 -3.77 -4.83
CA CYS A 38 -13.49 -3.01 -5.57
C CYS A 38 -13.56 -1.52 -5.23
N CYS A 39 -12.42 -0.88 -5.08
CA CYS A 39 -12.25 0.57 -4.99
C CYS A 39 -10.81 0.93 -5.37
N ALA A 40 -10.54 2.20 -5.65
CA ALA A 40 -9.17 2.68 -5.79
C ALA A 40 -8.39 2.45 -4.49
N GLU A 41 -7.12 2.08 -4.62
CA GLU A 41 -6.25 1.71 -3.50
C GLU A 41 -4.93 2.49 -3.63
N MET A 42 -4.47 3.09 -2.54
CA MET A 42 -3.18 3.78 -2.51
C MET A 42 -2.33 3.10 -1.44
N ASP A 43 -1.45 2.23 -1.89
CA ASP A 43 -0.51 1.55 -1.03
C ASP A 43 0.61 2.50 -0.66
N ILE A 44 0.39 3.24 0.42
CA ILE A 44 1.37 4.18 0.96
C ILE A 44 2.63 3.41 1.41
N TRP A 45 2.46 2.20 1.95
CA TRP A 45 3.58 1.44 2.50
C TRP A 45 3.30 -0.06 2.53
N GLU A 46 3.80 -0.78 1.53
CA GLU A 46 3.93 -2.23 1.57
C GLU A 46 5.39 -2.58 1.73
N ALA A 47 5.75 -3.14 2.89
CA ALA A 47 7.14 -3.39 3.18
C ALA A 47 7.34 -4.49 4.21
N ASN A 48 8.55 -5.03 4.18
CA ASN A 48 9.12 -5.78 5.28
C ASN A 48 10.55 -5.27 5.54
N SER A 49 11.35 -6.03 6.28
CA SER A 49 12.73 -5.64 6.60
C SER A 49 13.67 -5.60 5.38
N ILE A 50 13.26 -6.14 4.24
CA ILE A 50 14.10 -6.33 3.04
C ILE A 50 13.73 -5.32 1.94
N SER A 51 12.44 -5.19 1.65
CA SER A 51 11.95 -4.37 0.54
C SER A 51 10.73 -3.55 0.93
N ALA A 52 10.49 -2.48 0.18
CA ALA A 52 9.32 -1.64 0.29
C ALA A 52 8.84 -1.17 -1.10
N ALA A 53 7.53 -1.04 -1.26
CA ALA A 53 6.88 -0.46 -2.42
C ALA A 53 5.87 0.62 -1.98
N VAL A 54 5.73 1.65 -2.81
CA VAL A 54 4.60 2.59 -2.76
C VAL A 54 3.86 2.51 -4.09
N THR A 55 2.57 2.19 -4.03
CA THR A 55 1.85 1.71 -5.21
C THR A 55 0.45 2.32 -5.32
N PRO A 56 0.21 3.22 -6.28
CA PRO A 56 -1.14 3.68 -6.60
C PRO A 56 -1.85 2.67 -7.52
N HIS A 57 -3.06 2.27 -7.15
CA HIS A 57 -3.95 1.42 -7.92
C HIS A 57 -5.22 2.18 -8.31
N SER A 58 -5.26 2.66 -9.56
CA SER A 58 -6.41 3.38 -10.09
C SER A 58 -7.56 2.44 -10.45
N CYS A 59 -8.78 2.94 -10.35
CA CYS A 59 -9.98 2.25 -10.80
C CYS A 59 -10.86 3.20 -11.60
N THR A 60 -11.67 2.65 -12.52
CA THR A 60 -12.72 3.41 -13.20
C THR A 60 -13.88 3.78 -12.29
N VAL A 61 -13.91 3.23 -11.07
CA VAL A 61 -14.85 3.56 -9.99
C VAL A 61 -14.08 4.23 -8.85
N THR A 62 -14.62 5.30 -8.27
CA THR A 62 -13.96 6.01 -7.15
C THR A 62 -14.45 5.56 -5.79
N GLN A 63 -15.65 4.98 -5.71
CA GLN A 63 -16.26 4.50 -4.48
C GLN A 63 -16.32 2.97 -4.41
N GLN A 64 -16.49 2.43 -3.21
CA GLN A 64 -16.67 0.99 -2.99
C GLN A 64 -17.79 0.44 -3.87
N THR A 65 -17.42 -0.48 -4.74
CA THR A 65 -18.30 -1.10 -5.72
C THR A 65 -18.25 -2.61 -5.55
N SER A 66 -19.41 -3.22 -5.37
CA SER A 66 -19.54 -4.68 -5.43
C SER A 66 -19.39 -5.12 -6.89
N CYS A 67 -18.65 -6.19 -7.11
CA CYS A 67 -18.55 -6.86 -8.39
C CYS A 67 -19.02 -8.32 -8.26
N SER A 68 -19.29 -8.99 -9.39
CA SER A 68 -19.56 -10.43 -9.43
C SER A 68 -18.76 -11.12 -10.53
N ALA A 69 -18.34 -12.35 -10.27
CA ALA A 69 -17.71 -13.26 -11.24
C ALA A 69 -18.62 -13.53 -12.46
N SER A 70 -19.94 -13.52 -12.26
CA SER A 70 -20.95 -13.71 -13.34
C SER A 70 -21.12 -12.49 -14.25
N GLY A 71 -20.70 -11.30 -13.80
CA GLY A 71 -20.98 -10.00 -14.44
C GLY A 71 -19.79 -9.34 -15.14
N ALA A 72 -18.64 -10.03 -15.25
CA ALA A 72 -17.38 -9.51 -15.82
C ALA A 72 -16.81 -8.25 -15.15
N THR A 73 -17.28 -7.88 -13.96
CA THR A 73 -16.78 -6.72 -13.19
C THR A 73 -15.75 -7.11 -12.15
N CYS A 74 -15.81 -8.34 -11.62
CA CYS A 74 -14.71 -8.92 -10.85
C CYS A 74 -13.71 -9.53 -11.82
N SER A 75 -12.42 -9.40 -11.53
CA SER A 75 -11.37 -10.02 -12.30
C SER A 75 -10.55 -10.98 -11.45
N SER A 76 -10.10 -12.08 -12.06
CA SER A 76 -9.24 -13.05 -11.38
C SER A 76 -7.95 -12.38 -10.90
N ALA A 77 -7.29 -12.95 -9.88
CA ALA A 77 -5.99 -12.44 -9.42
C ALA A 77 -5.00 -12.30 -10.59
N ASN A 78 -4.24 -11.21 -10.60
CA ASN A 78 -3.26 -10.83 -11.63
C ASN A 78 -3.85 -10.62 -13.04
N SER A 79 -5.16 -10.35 -13.13
CA SER A 79 -5.81 -10.04 -14.41
C SER A 79 -5.75 -8.54 -14.74
N THR A 80 -5.69 -8.23 -16.03
CA THR A 80 -5.86 -6.86 -16.55
C THR A 80 -7.33 -6.49 -16.77
N ALA A 81 -8.26 -7.43 -16.57
CA ALA A 81 -9.70 -7.21 -16.68
C ALA A 81 -10.28 -6.55 -15.41
N GLY A 82 -11.56 -6.16 -15.46
CA GLY A 82 -12.28 -5.58 -14.32
C GLY A 82 -12.14 -4.05 -14.21
N ALA A 83 -12.67 -3.49 -13.13
CA ALA A 83 -12.77 -2.04 -12.93
C ALA A 83 -11.47 -1.40 -12.39
N CYS A 84 -10.55 -2.20 -11.85
CA CYS A 84 -9.39 -1.73 -11.10
C CYS A 84 -8.08 -2.26 -11.68
N ASP A 85 -7.01 -1.48 -11.52
CA ASP A 85 -5.64 -1.93 -11.78
C ASP A 85 -5.17 -2.84 -10.63
N GLN A 86 -5.23 -4.15 -10.82
CA GLN A 86 -4.87 -5.10 -9.75
C GLN A 86 -3.38 -5.11 -9.44
N ALA A 87 -2.53 -4.94 -10.46
CA ALA A 87 -1.10 -5.16 -10.34
C ALA A 87 -0.35 -3.92 -9.83
N GLY A 88 -1.01 -2.76 -9.71
CA GLY A 88 -0.41 -1.57 -9.09
C GLY A 88 0.78 -1.10 -9.88
N GLN A 89 0.59 -1.04 -11.19
CA GLN A 89 1.69 -1.22 -12.12
C GLN A 89 2.64 -0.02 -12.12
N CYS A 90 2.24 1.11 -11.52
CA CYS A 90 3.06 2.28 -11.25
C CYS A 90 3.66 2.29 -9.82
N ASP A 91 4.14 1.16 -9.36
CA ASP A 91 4.84 1.00 -8.09
C ASP A 91 6.23 1.66 -8.11
N PHE A 92 6.57 2.36 -7.02
CA PHE A 92 7.92 2.81 -6.75
C PHE A 92 8.55 1.93 -5.67
N ASN A 93 9.19 0.84 -6.10
CA ASN A 93 10.10 0.06 -5.27
C ASN A 93 11.54 0.42 -5.68
N SER A 94 12.29 1.05 -4.77
CA SER A 94 13.67 1.51 -5.00
C SER A 94 14.59 0.43 -5.55
N TYR A 95 14.47 -0.80 -5.02
CA TYR A 95 15.26 -1.95 -5.46
C TYR A 95 14.83 -2.41 -6.86
N ARG A 96 13.51 -2.49 -7.11
CA ARG A 96 12.95 -2.84 -8.42
C ARG A 96 13.36 -1.85 -9.51
N LEU A 97 13.55 -0.60 -9.13
CA LEU A 97 13.97 0.49 -10.01
C LEU A 97 15.51 0.63 -10.13
N GLY A 98 16.26 -0.38 -9.68
CA GLY A 98 17.70 -0.51 -9.97
C GLY A 98 18.61 0.38 -9.14
N ASP A 99 18.09 1.04 -8.10
CA ASP A 99 18.86 1.91 -7.22
C ASP A 99 19.13 1.25 -5.87
N THR A 100 20.43 1.13 -5.57
CA THR A 100 20.95 0.59 -4.31
C THR A 100 21.69 1.65 -3.47
N SER A 101 21.68 2.93 -3.86
CA SER A 101 22.27 4.10 -3.15
C SER A 101 22.03 5.46 -3.87
N PHE A 102 21.63 6.58 -3.18
CA PHE A 102 21.95 8.04 -3.49
C PHE A 102 20.84 8.98 -4.14
N TYR A 103 20.26 10.04 -3.54
CA TYR A 103 20.57 11.52 -3.45
C TYR A 103 20.43 12.51 -4.69
N GLY A 104 19.90 13.76 -4.47
CA GLY A 104 20.15 15.00 -5.29
C GLY A 104 19.21 16.28 -5.14
N PRO A 105 19.69 17.56 -5.03
CA PRO A 105 18.87 18.78 -4.73
C PRO A 105 18.57 19.77 -5.89
N GLY A 106 17.38 20.40 -5.89
CA GLY A 106 17.05 21.62 -6.67
C GLY A 106 15.60 21.86 -7.16
N LEU A 107 14.53 21.32 -6.54
CA LEU A 107 13.19 21.23 -7.18
C LEU A 107 11.99 21.81 -6.39
N THR A 108 10.82 21.81 -7.05
CA THR A 108 9.86 22.93 -7.22
C THR A 108 8.40 22.54 -6.88
N VAL A 109 7.93 22.53 -5.62
CA VAL A 109 6.51 22.17 -5.34
C VAL A 109 5.73 23.28 -4.65
N ASP A 110 4.68 23.73 -5.35
CA ASP A 110 3.62 24.67 -4.93
C ASP A 110 2.39 23.89 -4.41
N ASN A 111 1.69 24.45 -3.43
CA ASN A 111 0.66 23.80 -2.62
C ASN A 111 -0.75 24.35 -2.96
N GLN A 112 -1.39 23.75 -3.97
CA GLN A 112 -2.82 23.99 -4.24
C GLN A 112 -3.61 22.70 -4.04
N THR A 113 -4.67 22.77 -3.22
CA THR A 113 -5.56 21.66 -2.86
C THR A 113 -6.66 21.40 -3.91
N THR A 114 -6.63 22.14 -5.02
CA THR A 114 -7.57 21.98 -6.16
C THR A 114 -6.74 21.83 -7.42
N GLY A 115 -6.60 20.60 -7.90
CA GLY A 115 -5.83 20.31 -9.10
C GLY A 115 -5.76 18.81 -9.35
N THR A 116 -5.51 18.44 -10.60
CA THR A 116 -5.21 17.05 -10.97
C THR A 116 -3.96 16.60 -10.23
N LEU A 117 -3.97 15.41 -9.63
CA LEU A 117 -2.78 14.83 -9.01
C LEU A 117 -1.68 14.68 -10.05
N MET A 118 -0.59 15.44 -9.90
CA MET A 118 0.52 15.47 -10.86
C MET A 118 1.64 14.49 -10.53
N GLY A 119 1.79 14.14 -9.25
CA GLY A 119 2.76 13.16 -8.83
C GLY A 119 2.71 12.84 -7.35
N ILE A 120 3.32 11.71 -6.99
CA ILE A 120 3.43 11.21 -5.62
C ILE A 120 4.92 11.17 -5.26
N ARG A 121 5.26 11.81 -4.15
CA ARG A 121 6.63 11.93 -3.63
C ARG A 121 6.77 11.22 -2.29
N ARG A 122 7.93 10.64 -2.06
CA ARG A 122 8.30 9.97 -0.80
C ARG A 122 9.54 10.61 -0.21
N LEU A 123 9.58 10.64 1.11
CA LEU A 123 10.75 10.93 1.92
C LEU A 123 10.73 10.03 3.15
N TYR A 124 11.89 9.83 3.74
CA TYR A 124 12.07 9.17 5.02
C TYR A 124 12.69 10.15 6.01
N VAL A 125 12.46 9.94 7.30
CA VAL A 125 13.18 10.66 8.36
C VAL A 125 13.70 9.64 9.34
N GLN A 126 15.02 9.51 9.42
CA GLN A 126 15.67 8.58 10.33
C GLN A 126 16.68 9.35 11.19
N ASN A 127 16.62 9.17 12.51
CA ASN A 127 17.49 9.88 13.46
C ASN A 127 17.44 11.41 13.29
N GLY A 128 16.27 11.95 12.94
CA GLY A 128 16.07 13.39 12.70
C GLY A 128 16.63 13.90 11.36
N VAL A 129 17.22 13.03 10.53
CA VAL A 129 17.75 13.38 9.21
C VAL A 129 16.73 13.03 8.14
N VAL A 130 16.41 14.01 7.28
CA VAL A 130 15.57 13.78 6.10
C VAL A 130 16.38 13.03 5.04
N ILE A 131 15.86 11.90 4.60
CA ILE A 131 16.41 11.04 3.55
C ILE A 131 15.43 11.09 2.37
N GLN A 132 15.91 11.51 1.21
CA GLN A 132 15.11 11.57 -0.01
C GLN A 132 14.83 10.16 -0.55
N ASN A 133 13.74 9.99 -1.30
CA ASN A 133 13.51 8.75 -2.04
C ASN A 133 14.64 8.52 -3.07
N SER A 134 14.90 7.25 -3.37
CA SER A 134 15.92 6.82 -4.34
C SER A 134 15.57 7.29 -5.76
N MET A 135 16.55 7.36 -6.67
CA MET A 135 16.30 7.67 -8.08
C MET A 135 16.08 6.38 -8.88
N THR A 136 15.39 6.45 -10.01
CA THR A 136 15.33 5.32 -10.95
C THR A 136 16.66 5.16 -11.69
N ASN A 137 17.13 3.93 -11.85
CA ASN A 137 18.36 3.59 -12.59
C ASN A 137 18.12 2.42 -13.57
N ILE A 138 17.08 2.55 -14.39
CA ILE A 138 16.72 1.56 -15.42
C ILE A 138 16.85 2.21 -16.80
N PRO A 139 17.56 1.59 -17.76
CA PRO A 139 17.58 2.06 -19.14
C PRO A 139 16.16 2.22 -19.72
N GLY A 140 15.88 3.38 -20.31
CA GLY A 140 14.55 3.69 -20.85
C GLY A 140 13.61 4.41 -19.88
N ILE A 141 13.99 4.54 -18.61
CA ILE A 141 13.30 5.39 -17.63
C ILE A 141 14.13 6.65 -17.38
N THR A 142 13.49 7.82 -17.47
CA THR A 142 14.12 9.09 -17.12
C THR A 142 14.35 9.09 -15.60
N ALA A 143 15.60 9.35 -15.19
CA ALA A 143 15.98 9.38 -13.79
C ALA A 143 15.02 10.27 -12.96
N THR A 144 14.27 9.66 -12.05
CA THR A 144 13.28 10.32 -11.20
C THR A 144 13.15 9.63 -9.84
N ASN A 145 12.69 10.35 -8.82
CA ASN A 145 12.34 9.80 -7.50
C ASN A 145 10.87 10.03 -7.12
N GLU A 146 10.06 10.40 -8.10
CA GLU A 146 8.64 10.65 -7.97
C GLU A 146 7.84 9.80 -8.94
N ILE A 147 6.65 9.39 -8.50
CA ILE A 147 5.67 8.76 -9.35
C ILE A 147 4.94 9.85 -10.11
N THR A 148 5.12 9.88 -11.43
CA THR A 148 4.41 10.76 -12.38
C THR A 148 3.86 9.92 -13.51
N THR A 149 2.91 10.44 -14.29
CA THR A 149 2.39 9.73 -15.48
C THR A 149 3.52 9.34 -16.44
N ALA A 150 4.48 10.23 -16.67
CA ALA A 150 5.62 9.94 -17.53
C ALA A 150 6.49 8.79 -16.98
N PHE A 151 6.72 8.77 -15.67
CA PHE A 151 7.40 7.66 -15.02
C PHE A 151 6.63 6.34 -15.19
N CYS A 152 5.32 6.31 -14.92
CA CYS A 152 4.50 5.11 -15.06
C CYS A 152 4.60 4.51 -16.47
N GLN A 153 4.44 5.34 -17.50
CA GLN A 153 4.50 4.93 -18.91
C GLN A 153 5.88 4.39 -19.32
N GLN A 154 6.94 5.09 -18.91
CA GLN A 154 8.33 4.68 -19.19
C GLN A 154 8.65 3.36 -18.51
N GLN A 155 8.24 3.20 -17.25
CA GLN A 155 8.46 2.00 -16.46
C GLN A 155 7.70 0.80 -17.05
N LYS A 156 6.44 0.96 -17.45
CA LYS A 156 5.68 -0.08 -18.16
C LYS A 156 6.38 -0.52 -19.44
N THR A 157 6.82 0.45 -20.24
CA THR A 157 7.53 0.17 -21.49
C THR A 157 8.86 -0.55 -21.24
N ALA A 158 9.65 -0.10 -20.26
CA ALA A 158 10.95 -0.67 -19.93
C ALA A 158 10.84 -2.10 -19.37
N PHE A 159 9.77 -2.41 -18.63
CA PHE A 159 9.53 -3.74 -18.06
C PHE A 159 8.72 -4.67 -18.99
N GLY A 160 8.19 -4.15 -20.10
CA GLY A 160 7.36 -4.94 -21.03
C GLY A 160 5.97 -5.29 -20.47
N ASP A 161 5.53 -4.53 -19.47
CA ASP A 161 4.28 -4.75 -18.76
C ASP A 161 3.10 -4.05 -19.48
N THR A 162 1.90 -4.59 -19.35
CA THR A 162 0.68 -3.90 -19.82
C THR A 162 0.37 -2.70 -18.91
N ASP A 163 0.17 -1.52 -19.52
CA ASP A 163 -0.16 -0.29 -18.80
C ASP A 163 -1.65 -0.20 -18.43
N THR A 164 -2.05 -1.01 -17.45
CA THR A 164 -3.41 -1.01 -16.90
C THR A 164 -3.69 0.25 -16.08
N PHE A 165 -2.68 0.81 -15.40
CA PHE A 165 -2.83 2.00 -14.58
C PHE A 165 -3.36 3.18 -15.40
N ASP A 166 -2.73 3.48 -16.54
CA ASP A 166 -3.21 4.57 -17.41
C ASP A 166 -4.53 4.21 -18.12
N GLN A 167 -4.75 2.94 -18.47
CA GLN A 167 -6.04 2.47 -19.01
C GLN A 167 -7.21 2.68 -18.04
N LYS A 168 -6.95 2.71 -16.72
CA LYS A 168 -7.95 2.97 -15.67
C LYS A 168 -7.92 4.43 -15.17
N GLY A 169 -7.30 5.33 -15.92
CA GLY A 169 -7.33 6.78 -15.67
C GLY A 169 -6.14 7.31 -14.85
N GLY A 170 -5.18 6.45 -14.52
CA GLY A 170 -3.88 6.79 -13.94
C GLY A 170 -3.95 7.71 -12.72
N LEU A 171 -3.01 8.66 -12.63
CA LEU A 171 -2.94 9.61 -11.51
C LEU A 171 -4.16 10.52 -11.42
N ALA A 172 -4.82 10.85 -12.53
CA ALA A 172 -6.03 11.66 -12.50
C ALA A 172 -7.17 10.93 -11.78
N ALA A 173 -7.38 9.65 -12.07
CA ALA A 173 -8.36 8.82 -11.37
C ALA A 173 -8.01 8.65 -9.88
N MET A 174 -6.72 8.48 -9.54
CA MET A 174 -6.27 8.47 -8.15
C MET A 174 -6.54 9.80 -7.43
N GLY A 175 -6.31 10.93 -8.11
CA GLY A 175 -6.64 12.26 -7.58
C GLY A 175 -8.14 12.40 -7.27
N ASN A 176 -9.00 11.85 -8.12
CA ASN A 176 -10.44 11.82 -7.86
C ASN A 176 -10.78 10.96 -6.64
N ALA A 177 -10.14 9.79 -6.49
CA ALA A 177 -10.33 8.94 -5.30
C ALA A 177 -9.88 9.64 -4.00
N PHE A 178 -8.76 10.39 -4.03
CA PHE A 178 -8.34 11.20 -2.88
C PHE A 178 -9.35 12.30 -2.54
N ALA A 179 -9.95 12.93 -3.55
CA ALA A 179 -10.96 13.97 -3.37
C ALA A 179 -12.27 13.42 -2.78
N ASP A 180 -12.64 12.19 -3.13
CA ASP A 180 -13.82 11.49 -2.58
C ASP A 180 -13.62 11.02 -1.13
N GLY A 181 -12.37 10.99 -0.66
CA GLY A 181 -11.98 10.58 0.67
C GLY A 181 -11.62 9.10 0.73
N MET A 182 -10.53 8.80 1.46
CA MET A 182 -10.02 7.43 1.63
C MET A 182 -9.91 7.05 3.11
N VAL A 183 -9.94 5.75 3.37
CA VAL A 183 -9.74 5.18 4.70
C VAL A 183 -8.29 4.70 4.85
N LEU A 184 -7.64 5.05 5.96
CA LEU A 184 -6.33 4.50 6.30
C LEU A 184 -6.49 3.06 6.81
N VAL A 185 -5.79 2.12 6.17
CA VAL A 185 -5.71 0.72 6.60
C VAL A 185 -4.28 0.43 7.05
N LEU A 186 -4.15 -0.30 8.16
CA LEU A 186 -2.88 -0.79 8.69
C LEU A 186 -3.00 -2.29 8.89
N SER A 187 -2.07 -3.06 8.34
CA SER A 187 -2.13 -4.52 8.35
C SER A 187 -0.73 -5.15 8.45
N LEU A 188 -0.70 -6.42 8.85
CA LEU A 188 0.46 -7.30 8.76
C LEU A 188 -0.08 -8.65 8.29
N TRP A 189 0.45 -9.15 7.18
CA TRP A 189 -0.09 -10.33 6.51
C TRP A 189 1.00 -11.10 5.77
N ASP A 190 0.75 -12.37 5.53
CA ASP A 190 1.52 -13.23 4.64
C ASP A 190 0.69 -13.62 3.41
N ASP A 191 1.37 -13.97 2.33
CA ASP A 191 0.76 -14.11 1.02
C ASP A 191 0.67 -15.57 0.59
N TYR A 192 -0.53 -16.12 0.68
CA TYR A 192 -0.85 -17.48 0.26
C TYR A 192 -0.93 -17.65 -1.28
N ALA A 193 -0.93 -16.57 -2.05
CA ALA A 193 -1.01 -16.64 -3.51
C ALA A 193 0.37 -16.79 -4.13
N VAL A 194 1.33 -15.93 -3.76
CA VAL A 194 2.67 -15.92 -4.38
C VAL A 194 3.79 -15.64 -3.37
N ASN A 195 3.57 -15.93 -2.09
CA ASN A 195 4.59 -15.92 -1.02
C ASN A 195 5.30 -14.56 -0.86
N MET A 196 4.66 -13.45 -1.21
CA MET A 196 5.22 -12.09 -1.13
C MET A 196 6.44 -11.86 -2.05
N LEU A 197 6.71 -12.79 -2.97
CA LEU A 197 7.89 -12.73 -3.85
C LEU A 197 7.85 -11.53 -4.80
N TRP A 198 6.64 -11.07 -5.15
CA TRP A 198 6.41 -9.86 -5.93
C TRP A 198 6.89 -8.58 -5.22
N LEU A 199 7.10 -8.63 -3.90
CA LEU A 199 7.61 -7.51 -3.10
C LEU A 199 9.10 -7.64 -2.79
N ASP A 200 9.58 -8.83 -2.40
CA ASP A 200 10.89 -8.98 -1.75
C ASP A 200 11.87 -9.97 -2.39
N SER A 201 11.51 -10.58 -3.52
CA SER A 201 12.31 -11.60 -4.21
C SER A 201 12.38 -11.35 -5.72
N ASP A 202 12.75 -12.37 -6.49
CA ASP A 202 12.63 -12.38 -7.94
C ASP A 202 11.21 -12.88 -8.32
N TYR A 203 10.43 -12.05 -9.01
CA TYR A 203 9.08 -12.40 -9.45
C TYR A 203 8.74 -11.84 -10.83
N PRO A 204 8.35 -12.71 -11.80
CA PRO A 204 8.17 -14.17 -11.66
C PRO A 204 9.46 -14.91 -11.29
N THR A 205 9.36 -16.08 -10.63
CA THR A 205 10.52 -16.75 -10.01
C THR A 205 11.61 -17.25 -10.97
N THR A 206 11.28 -17.32 -12.26
CA THR A 206 12.23 -17.62 -13.36
C THR A 206 12.57 -16.40 -14.20
N GLY A 207 12.03 -15.24 -13.84
CA GLY A 207 12.20 -13.98 -14.53
C GLY A 207 13.62 -13.42 -14.34
N THR A 208 14.18 -12.89 -15.41
CA THR A 208 15.49 -12.20 -15.39
C THR A 208 15.43 -10.85 -16.10
N ALA A 209 14.24 -10.41 -16.49
CA ALA A 209 14.03 -9.14 -17.17
C ALA A 209 14.17 -7.96 -16.18
N PRO A 210 14.40 -6.74 -16.67
CA PRO A 210 14.28 -5.54 -15.86
C PRO A 210 12.91 -5.50 -15.17
N GLY A 211 12.88 -5.28 -13.85
CA GLY A 211 11.66 -5.25 -13.05
C GLY A 211 11.28 -6.57 -12.36
N ASP A 212 11.96 -7.68 -12.68
CA ASP A 212 11.69 -8.97 -12.03
C ASP A 212 12.30 -9.05 -10.62
N LYS A 213 13.45 -8.40 -10.39
CA LYS A 213 14.12 -8.39 -9.09
C LYS A 213 13.53 -7.31 -8.17
N ARG A 214 12.87 -7.70 -7.08
CA ARG A 214 12.18 -6.78 -6.15
C ARG A 214 12.78 -6.77 -4.75
N GLY A 215 13.67 -7.71 -4.43
CA GLY A 215 14.45 -7.72 -3.19
C GLY A 215 15.52 -8.80 -3.17
N THR A 216 15.95 -9.16 -1.96
CA THR A 216 17.04 -10.13 -1.73
C THR A 216 16.57 -11.45 -1.13
N CYS A 217 15.28 -11.60 -0.84
CA CYS A 217 14.73 -12.85 -0.35
C CYS A 217 14.88 -13.95 -1.41
N ALA A 218 15.14 -15.18 -0.96
CA ALA A 218 15.18 -16.32 -1.86
C ALA A 218 13.81 -16.59 -2.49
N THR A 219 13.77 -17.09 -3.73
CA THR A 219 12.51 -17.44 -4.42
C THR A 219 11.73 -18.59 -3.74
N SER A 220 12.35 -19.29 -2.80
CA SER A 220 11.73 -20.32 -1.94
C SER A 220 11.23 -19.80 -0.58
N SER A 221 11.38 -18.50 -0.32
CA SER A 221 10.93 -17.86 0.94
C SER A 221 9.43 -17.58 0.94
N GLY A 222 8.93 -16.98 2.03
CA GLY A 222 7.57 -16.44 2.11
C GLY A 222 6.44 -17.46 2.18
N VAL A 223 6.74 -18.77 2.13
CA VAL A 223 5.72 -19.83 2.30
C VAL A 223 5.03 -19.64 3.65
N PRO A 224 3.72 -19.36 3.69
CA PRO A 224 3.01 -18.97 4.91
C PRO A 224 3.28 -19.87 6.12
N LYS A 225 3.05 -21.17 5.94
CA LYS A 225 3.31 -22.19 6.98
C LYS A 225 4.74 -22.17 7.52
N THR A 226 5.73 -21.84 6.69
CA THR A 226 7.13 -21.74 7.11
C THR A 226 7.36 -20.44 7.89
N VAL A 227 6.85 -19.31 7.41
CA VAL A 227 7.02 -17.99 8.03
C VAL A 227 6.30 -17.93 9.37
N GLU A 228 5.04 -18.38 9.44
CA GLU A 228 4.25 -18.47 10.66
C GLU A 228 4.96 -19.32 11.74
N ALA A 229 5.58 -20.44 11.35
CA ALA A 229 6.28 -21.32 12.27
C ALA A 229 7.63 -20.78 12.74
N GLN A 230 8.38 -20.11 11.85
CA GLN A 230 9.74 -19.63 12.15
C GLN A 230 9.77 -18.24 12.79
N SER A 231 8.80 -17.39 12.44
CA SER A 231 8.69 -16.00 12.89
C SER A 231 7.31 -15.71 13.51
N PRO A 232 6.83 -16.51 14.48
CA PRO A 232 5.49 -16.35 15.05
C PRO A 232 5.31 -15.03 15.81
N ASN A 233 6.41 -14.39 16.22
CA ASN A 233 6.42 -13.12 16.95
C ASN A 233 6.75 -11.93 16.05
N ALA A 234 6.65 -12.09 14.72
CA ALA A 234 6.79 -10.96 13.80
C ALA A 234 5.74 -9.90 14.13
N GLN A 235 6.19 -8.65 14.25
CA GLN A 235 5.32 -7.54 14.63
C GLN A 235 5.72 -6.27 13.89
N VAL A 236 4.74 -5.40 13.67
CA VAL A 236 4.92 -4.05 13.14
C VAL A 236 4.30 -3.04 14.11
N ILE A 237 4.96 -1.91 14.32
CA ILE A 237 4.46 -0.83 15.18
C ILE A 237 4.28 0.41 14.31
N TYR A 238 3.02 0.76 14.06
CA TYR A 238 2.66 2.03 13.46
C TYR A 238 2.43 3.07 14.55
N SER A 239 3.13 4.20 14.49
CA SER A 239 2.99 5.28 15.46
C SER A 239 3.27 6.63 14.82
N ASN A 240 2.93 7.72 15.51
CA ASN A 240 3.19 9.09 15.05
C ASN A 240 2.59 9.38 13.65
N ILE A 241 1.37 8.89 13.40
CA ILE A 241 0.64 9.15 12.15
C ILE A 241 0.31 10.65 12.08
N ARG A 242 0.68 11.29 10.98
CA ARG A 242 0.46 12.72 10.74
C ARG A 242 -0.05 12.92 9.32
N VAL A 243 -1.04 13.79 9.17
CA VAL A 243 -1.59 14.21 7.87
C VAL A 243 -1.65 15.73 7.88
N GLY A 244 -1.25 16.35 6.78
CA GLY A 244 -1.28 17.80 6.62
C GLY A 244 -0.75 18.22 5.26
N PRO A 245 -0.70 19.53 4.99
CA PRO A 245 -0.09 20.08 3.77
C PRO A 245 1.35 19.62 3.58
N LEU A 246 1.85 19.69 2.34
CA LEU A 246 3.24 19.33 2.03
C LEU A 246 4.23 20.08 2.92
N GLY A 247 5.20 19.36 3.48
CA GLY A 247 6.22 19.89 4.39
C GLY A 247 5.75 20.12 5.84
N SER A 248 4.46 19.99 6.16
CA SER A 248 3.95 20.22 7.53
C SER A 248 4.18 19.06 8.50
N THR A 249 4.44 17.87 7.98
CA THR A 249 4.54 16.63 8.77
C THR A 249 5.97 16.28 9.18
N THR A 250 6.97 16.94 8.58
CA THR A 250 8.40 16.78 8.84
C THR A 250 8.93 17.97 9.65
N GLY A 251 8.49 18.10 10.89
CA GLY A 251 8.90 19.17 11.80
C GLY A 251 9.55 18.59 13.06
N SER A 252 10.79 19.03 13.32
CA SER A 252 11.58 18.80 14.52
C SER A 252 10.70 18.79 15.78
N GLN A 253 10.85 17.80 16.66
CA GLN A 253 10.52 18.09 18.05
C GLN A 253 11.34 19.32 18.46
N PRO A 254 10.75 20.35 19.07
CA PRO A 254 11.54 21.31 19.81
C PRO A 254 12.35 20.48 20.81
N GLY A 255 13.66 20.45 20.64
CA GLY A 255 14.56 19.91 21.65
C GLY A 255 14.25 20.66 22.94
N GLY A 256 13.59 19.98 23.87
CA GLY A 256 13.40 20.45 25.23
C GLY A 256 14.78 20.56 25.85
N THR A 257 15.41 21.73 25.68
CA THR A 257 16.55 22.11 26.50
C THR A 257 15.98 22.33 27.90
N PRO A 258 16.52 21.71 28.96
CA PRO A 258 16.00 21.90 30.31
C PRO A 258 16.35 23.30 30.78
N SER A 259 15.44 24.25 30.57
CA SER A 259 15.55 25.59 31.13
C SER A 259 14.74 25.66 32.41
N GLY A 260 15.47 25.73 33.52
CA GLY A 260 15.16 26.54 34.68
C GLY A 260 13.83 26.33 35.37
N THR A 261 13.88 25.75 36.57
CA THR A 261 12.88 25.87 37.63
C THR A 261 12.41 27.31 37.81
N PRO A 262 11.09 27.55 37.92
CA PRO A 262 10.61 28.41 38.99
C PRO A 262 9.58 27.68 39.85
N SER A 263 9.80 27.80 41.15
CA SER A 263 8.90 27.42 42.24
C SER A 263 7.52 28.08 42.05
N GLY A 264 6.46 27.27 42.05
CA GLY A 264 5.07 27.70 42.04
C GLY A 264 4.16 26.59 42.58
N THR A 265 3.53 26.87 43.71
CA THR A 265 2.66 26.01 44.52
C THR A 265 1.52 25.34 43.73
N PRO A 266 1.13 24.09 44.03
CA PRO A 266 0.12 23.36 43.25
C PRO A 266 -1.30 23.81 43.61
N THR A 267 -2.10 24.12 42.59
CA THR A 267 -3.56 24.26 42.73
C THR A 267 -4.22 23.04 42.09
N ASP A 268 -4.87 22.22 42.92
CA ASP A 268 -5.61 21.03 42.52
C ASP A 268 -6.69 21.35 41.49
N THR A 269 -6.70 20.60 40.39
CA THR A 269 -7.87 20.47 39.49
C THR A 269 -8.07 18.98 39.20
N PRO A 270 -9.27 18.43 39.39
CA PRO A 270 -9.49 16.99 39.33
C PRO A 270 -9.37 16.46 37.90
N THR A 271 -8.60 15.39 37.73
CA THR A 271 -8.53 14.59 36.51
C THR A 271 -9.85 13.85 36.31
N GLY A 272 -10.64 14.29 35.33
CA GLY A 272 -11.76 13.52 34.82
C GLY A 272 -11.25 12.33 34.01
N SER A 273 -11.63 11.12 34.42
CA SER A 273 -11.36 9.88 33.71
C SER A 273 -11.93 9.92 32.30
N ALA A 274 -11.11 9.63 31.29
CA ALA A 274 -11.59 9.41 29.92
C ALA A 274 -12.53 8.18 29.91
N PRO A 275 -13.66 8.20 29.18
CA PRO A 275 -14.50 7.02 29.01
C PRO A 275 -13.70 5.89 28.36
N GLY A 276 -13.78 4.69 28.94
CA GLY A 276 -13.14 3.49 28.41
C GLY A 276 -13.66 3.16 27.01
N ALA A 277 -12.78 2.64 26.16
CA ALA A 277 -13.15 2.15 24.83
C ALA A 277 -14.18 1.03 24.95
N THR A 278 -15.38 1.26 24.41
CA THR A 278 -16.41 0.23 24.28
C THR A 278 -16.01 -0.70 23.15
N GLN A 279 -15.42 -1.84 23.49
CA GLN A 279 -15.23 -2.94 22.54
C GLN A 279 -16.58 -3.66 22.39
N SER A 280 -17.28 -3.44 21.29
CA SER A 280 -18.43 -4.28 20.93
C SER A 280 -17.94 -5.61 20.42
N VAL A 281 -17.88 -6.59 21.33
CA VAL A 281 -17.68 -8.01 21.04
C VAL A 281 -18.95 -8.53 20.38
N TYR A 282 -18.92 -8.76 19.07
CA TYR A 282 -19.87 -9.67 18.44
C TYR A 282 -19.21 -11.04 18.35
N GLY A 283 -19.55 -11.89 19.31
CA GLY A 283 -19.22 -13.30 19.29
C GLY A 283 -19.99 -14.00 18.18
N GLN A 284 -19.29 -14.86 17.45
CA GLN A 284 -19.85 -15.83 16.52
C GLN A 284 -20.33 -17.05 17.32
N TRP A 285 -21.53 -17.54 17.01
CA TRP A 285 -21.87 -18.96 17.14
C TRP A 285 -21.70 -19.57 15.75
#